data_AF-A0A7S3TMU8-F1
#
_entry.id   AF-A0A7S3TMU8-F1
#
_cell.length_a   1.000
_cell.length_b   1.000
_cell.length_c   1.000
_cell.angle_alpha   90.00
_cell.angle_beta   90.00
_cell.angle_gamma   90.00
#
_symmetry.space_group_name_H-M   'P 1'
#
loop_
_entity.id
_entity.type
_entity.pdbx_description
1 polymer ?
#
loop_
_entity_poly.entity_id
_entity_poly.type
_entity_poly.pdbx_seq_one_letter_code
_entity_poly.pdbx_strand_id
1 'polypeptide(L)'
;RTLESAAAAVLEAAAMADAALEREAANEAARQAEEAAAAAEEEKKRREKEQAEADEERKRKTNALADEDVGRVPAEFLEEATKDVMTMKNVSEAQKDAMVNSMTKRLTIVQGPPGTGKTHTSVRIIAMWVKTLKYKPLLVTSECNIAVDNIAEGLVRSGVN
;
A
#
# COMPACT_ATOMS: atom_id res chain seq x y z
N ARG A 1 -26.03 74.08 32.41
CA ARG A 1 -25.92 72.84 33.21
C ARG A 1 -26.91 71.75 32.79
N THR A 2 -28.21 72.01 32.60
CA THR A 2 -29.18 70.95 32.20
C THR A 2 -29.09 70.54 30.72
N LEU A 3 -28.88 71.49 29.80
CA LEU A 3 -28.76 71.19 28.36
C LEU A 3 -27.45 70.47 27.98
N GLU A 4 -26.33 70.82 28.60
CA GLU A 4 -25.03 70.14 28.38
C GLU A 4 -25.06 68.70 28.88
N SER A 5 -25.73 68.42 30.00
CA SER A 5 -25.91 67.07 30.54
C SER A 5 -26.76 66.19 29.62
N ALA A 6 -27.79 66.75 28.99
CA ALA A 6 -28.62 66.02 28.04
C ALA A 6 -27.87 65.72 26.73
N ALA A 7 -27.10 66.68 26.21
CA ALA A 7 -26.29 66.48 25.00
C ALA A 7 -25.20 65.42 25.20
N ALA A 8 -24.53 65.41 26.36
CA ALA A 8 -23.53 64.40 26.71
C ALA A 8 -24.14 62.99 26.77
N ALA A 9 -25.32 62.84 27.38
CA ALA A 9 -26.02 61.56 27.46
C ALA A 9 -26.45 61.02 26.08
N VAL A 10 -26.86 61.91 25.15
CA VAL A 10 -27.22 61.51 23.78
C VAL A 10 -25.99 61.07 22.98
N LEU A 11 -24.86 61.76 23.13
CA LEU A 11 -23.59 61.37 22.51
C LEU A 11 -23.08 60.03 23.02
N GLU A 12 -23.18 59.79 24.33
CA GLU A 12 -22.78 58.52 24.95
C GLU A 12 -23.71 57.37 24.52
N ALA A 13 -25.01 57.62 24.44
CA ALA A 13 -25.98 56.65 23.94
C ALA A 13 -25.76 56.32 22.45
N ALA A 14 -25.41 57.31 21.62
CA ALA A 14 -25.08 57.09 20.21
C ALA A 14 -23.80 56.25 20.04
N ALA A 15 -22.76 56.54 20.83
CA ALA A 15 -21.52 55.76 20.81
C ALA A 15 -21.73 54.30 21.29
N MET A 16 -22.62 54.08 22.26
CA MET A 16 -23.00 52.73 22.70
C MET A 16 -23.77 51.95 21.62
N ALA A 17 -24.62 52.64 20.83
CA ALA A 17 -25.37 52.01 19.75
C ALA A 17 -24.45 51.58 18.59
N ASP A 18 -23.49 52.41 18.18
CA ASP A 18 -22.50 52.06 17.15
C ASP A 18 -21.63 50.87 17.61
N ALA A 19 -21.15 50.89 18.85
CA ALA A 19 -20.35 49.79 19.40
C ALA A 19 -21.15 48.47 19.51
N ALA A 20 -22.46 48.54 19.75
CA ALA A 20 -23.32 47.36 19.76
C ALA A 20 -23.50 46.78 18.35
N LEU A 21 -23.65 47.63 17.33
CA LEU A 21 -23.79 47.23 15.93
C LEU A 21 -22.50 46.56 15.40
N GLU A 22 -21.33 47.12 15.72
CA GLU A 22 -20.02 46.52 15.37
C GLU A 22 -19.82 45.16 16.05
N ARG A 23 -20.26 45.02 17.30
CA ARG A 23 -20.17 43.75 18.05
C ARG A 23 -21.09 42.68 17.47
N GLU A 24 -22.28 43.05 17.02
CA GLU A 24 -23.22 42.12 16.35
C GLU A 24 -22.65 41.63 15.02
N ALA A 25 -22.12 42.53 14.19
CA ALA A 25 -21.45 42.19 12.94
C ALA A 25 -20.22 41.27 13.16
N ALA A 26 -19.43 41.53 14.21
CA ALA A 26 -18.29 40.68 14.57
C ALA A 26 -18.73 39.27 15.01
N ASN A 27 -19.82 39.16 15.78
CA ASN A 27 -20.35 37.87 16.21
C ASN A 27 -20.92 37.06 15.04
N GLU A 28 -21.61 37.71 14.09
CA GLU A 28 -22.15 37.05 12.90
C GLU A 28 -21.02 36.54 11.99
N ALA A 29 -19.98 37.34 11.78
CA ALA A 29 -18.79 36.93 11.05
C ALA A 29 -18.07 35.75 11.72
N ALA A 30 -17.97 35.74 13.06
CA ALA A 30 -17.39 34.63 13.80
C ALA A 30 -18.20 33.33 13.63
N ARG A 31 -19.54 33.43 13.67
CA ARG A 31 -20.42 32.27 13.47
C ARG A 31 -20.31 31.72 12.05
N GLN A 32 -20.27 32.58 11.03
CA GLN A 32 -20.07 32.18 9.64
C GLN A 32 -18.70 31.51 9.43
N ALA A 33 -17.65 32.01 10.08
CA ALA A 33 -16.32 31.40 10.02
C ALA A 33 -16.29 30.00 10.67
N GLU A 34 -16.98 29.81 11.79
CA GLU A 34 -17.10 28.51 12.48
C GLU A 34 -17.89 27.50 11.64
N GLU A 35 -19.04 27.91 11.08
CA GLU A 35 -19.85 27.06 10.18
C GLU A 35 -19.05 26.67 8.92
N ALA A 36 -18.31 27.61 8.31
CA ALA A 36 -17.46 27.34 7.16
C ALA A 36 -16.30 26.39 7.49
N ALA A 37 -15.68 26.52 8.66
CA ALA A 37 -14.62 25.63 9.12
C ALA A 37 -15.13 24.20 9.35
N ALA A 38 -16.32 24.06 9.96
CA ALA A 38 -16.96 22.76 10.17
C ALA A 38 -17.30 22.07 8.84
N ALA A 39 -17.86 22.81 7.87
CA ALA A 39 -18.16 22.29 6.54
C ALA A 39 -16.89 21.85 5.78
N ALA A 40 -15.79 22.63 5.88
CA ALA A 40 -14.51 22.29 5.27
C ALA A 40 -13.89 21.03 5.90
N GLU A 41 -14.02 20.85 7.22
CA GLU A 41 -13.54 19.65 7.90
C GLU A 41 -14.35 18.41 7.50
N GLU A 42 -15.68 18.52 7.38
CA GLU A 42 -16.54 17.44 6.91
C GLU A 42 -16.21 17.04 5.46
N GLU A 43 -16.00 18.01 4.58
CA GLU A 43 -15.60 17.74 3.19
C GLU A 43 -14.23 17.06 3.12
N LYS A 44 -13.27 17.50 3.95
CA LYS A 44 -11.95 16.86 4.05
C LYS A 44 -12.08 15.39 4.48
N LYS A 45 -12.88 15.11 5.53
CA LYS A 45 -13.14 13.73 6.00
C LYS A 45 -13.81 12.88 4.92
N ARG A 46 -14.75 13.45 4.15
CA ARG A 46 -15.40 12.75 3.03
C ARG A 46 -14.38 12.37 1.95
N ARG A 47 -13.52 13.30 1.53
CA ARG A 47 -12.46 13.05 0.53
C ARG A 47 -11.44 12.01 1.01
N GLU A 48 -11.02 12.07 2.27
CA GLU A 48 -10.11 11.07 2.85
C GLU A 48 -10.72 9.67 2.84
N LYS A 49 -12.02 9.56 3.16
CA LYS A 49 -12.75 8.30 3.09
C LYS A 49 -12.89 7.78 1.66
N GLU A 50 -13.30 8.63 0.72
CA GLU A 50 -13.40 8.29 -0.71
C GLU A 50 -12.05 7.82 -1.28
N GLN A 51 -10.96 8.50 -0.92
CA GLN A 51 -9.60 8.14 -1.31
C GLN A 51 -9.20 6.77 -0.74
N ALA A 52 -9.49 6.52 0.55
CA ALA A 52 -9.18 5.25 1.20
C ALA A 52 -9.96 4.08 0.58
N GLU A 53 -11.25 4.28 0.29
CA GLU A 53 -12.09 3.27 -0.38
C GLU A 53 -11.58 2.97 -1.80
N ALA A 54 -11.19 4.02 -2.56
CA ALA A 54 -10.61 3.86 -3.89
C ALA A 54 -9.26 3.11 -3.85
N ASP A 55 -8.39 3.43 -2.88
CA ASP A 55 -7.12 2.75 -2.68
C ASP A 55 -7.32 1.27 -2.29
N GLU A 56 -8.30 0.98 -1.45
CA GLU A 56 -8.66 -0.40 -1.09
C GLU A 56 -9.19 -1.18 -2.29
N GLU A 57 -10.08 -0.59 -3.09
CA GLU A 57 -10.59 -1.21 -4.31
C GLU A 57 -9.44 -1.50 -5.31
N ARG A 58 -8.49 -0.57 -5.46
CA ARG A 58 -7.31 -0.73 -6.30
C ARG A 58 -6.43 -1.87 -5.81
N LYS A 59 -6.17 -1.96 -4.50
CA LYS A 59 -5.45 -3.08 -3.88
C LYS A 59 -6.17 -4.41 -4.14
N ARG A 60 -7.49 -4.45 -3.96
CA ARG A 60 -8.30 -5.64 -4.21
C ARG A 60 -8.20 -6.12 -5.66
N LYS A 61 -8.32 -5.22 -6.63
CA LYS A 61 -8.15 -5.54 -8.07
C LYS A 61 -6.76 -6.07 -8.37
N THR A 62 -5.72 -5.45 -7.81
CA THR A 62 -4.33 -5.85 -8.02
C THR A 62 -4.05 -7.23 -7.43
N ASN A 63 -4.52 -7.50 -6.20
CA ASN A 63 -4.36 -8.80 -5.55
C ASN A 63 -5.11 -9.90 -6.28
N ALA A 64 -6.33 -9.62 -6.77
CA ALA A 64 -7.09 -10.59 -7.55
C ALA A 64 -6.36 -11.03 -8.84
N LEU A 65 -5.65 -10.11 -9.50
CA LEU A 65 -4.82 -10.43 -10.66
C LEU A 65 -3.56 -11.24 -10.28
N ALA A 66 -2.99 -10.99 -9.11
CA ALA A 66 -1.82 -11.72 -8.63
C ALA A 66 -2.15 -13.14 -8.16
N ASP A 67 -3.33 -13.32 -7.55
CA ASP A 67 -3.84 -14.60 -7.04
C ASP A 67 -4.59 -15.42 -8.12
N GLU A 68 -4.60 -14.97 -9.38
CA GLU A 68 -5.16 -15.74 -10.48
C GLU A 68 -4.44 -17.10 -10.58
N ASP A 69 -5.22 -18.18 -10.46
CA ASP A 69 -4.71 -19.54 -10.65
C ASP A 69 -4.23 -19.70 -12.09
N VAL A 70 -2.94 -19.98 -12.24
CA VAL A 70 -2.31 -20.12 -13.55
C VAL A 70 -2.64 -21.44 -14.23
N GLY A 71 -3.29 -22.41 -13.57
CA GLY A 71 -3.94 -23.60 -14.17
C GLY A 71 -3.07 -24.46 -15.09
N ARG A 72 -1.74 -24.27 -15.05
CA ARG A 72 -0.80 -24.78 -16.06
C ARG A 72 -0.11 -26.08 -15.65
N VAL A 73 -0.23 -26.49 -14.39
CA VAL A 73 0.45 -27.66 -13.86
C VAL A 73 -0.57 -28.68 -13.36
N PRO A 74 -0.46 -29.96 -13.76
CA PRO A 74 -1.19 -31.05 -13.12
C PRO A 74 -1.03 -31.03 -11.59
N ALA A 75 -2.13 -31.27 -10.87
CA ALA A 75 -2.17 -31.23 -9.40
C ALA A 75 -1.12 -32.15 -8.75
N GLU A 76 -0.82 -33.28 -9.39
CA GLU A 76 0.19 -34.25 -8.93
C GLU A 76 1.59 -33.62 -8.80
N PHE A 77 2.01 -32.80 -9.77
CA PHE A 77 3.31 -32.13 -9.71
C PHE A 77 3.33 -30.98 -8.70
N LEU A 78 2.19 -30.31 -8.49
CA LEU A 78 2.06 -29.28 -7.46
C LEU A 78 2.15 -29.89 -6.05
N GLU A 79 1.52 -31.05 -5.83
CA GLU A 79 1.60 -31.78 -4.56
C GLU A 79 3.02 -32.27 -4.29
N GLU A 80 3.67 -32.88 -5.29
CA GLU A 80 5.07 -33.30 -5.22
C GLU A 80 5.99 -32.11 -4.90
N ALA A 81 5.88 -31.01 -5.64
CA ALA A 81 6.71 -29.83 -5.44
C ALA A 81 6.48 -29.17 -4.07
N THR A 82 5.23 -29.13 -3.61
CA THR A 82 4.91 -28.60 -2.27
C THR A 82 5.54 -29.47 -1.19
N LYS A 83 5.45 -30.80 -1.32
CA LYS A 83 6.10 -31.73 -0.38
C LYS A 83 7.63 -31.57 -0.37
N ASP A 84 8.24 -31.40 -1.53
CA ASP A 84 9.68 -31.13 -1.65
C ASP A 84 10.06 -29.85 -0.89
N VAL A 85 9.32 -28.75 -1.09
CA VAL A 85 9.54 -27.47 -0.40
C VAL A 85 9.45 -27.63 1.12
N MET A 86 8.41 -28.31 1.60
CA MET A 86 8.14 -28.47 3.04
C MET A 86 9.20 -29.31 3.75
N THR A 87 9.87 -30.22 3.04
CA THR A 87 10.92 -31.08 3.59
C THR A 87 12.33 -30.49 3.46
N MET A 88 12.50 -29.35 2.77
CA MET A 88 13.81 -28.72 2.63
C MET A 88 14.40 -28.27 3.97
N LYS A 89 15.66 -28.62 4.20
CA LYS A 89 16.45 -28.14 5.33
C LYS A 89 17.15 -26.81 4.98
N ASN A 90 17.43 -26.00 6.01
CA ASN A 90 18.13 -24.72 5.89
C ASN A 90 17.41 -23.68 5.00
N VAL A 91 16.09 -23.64 5.07
CA VAL A 91 15.23 -22.66 4.39
C VAL A 91 14.29 -22.07 5.43
N SER A 92 14.16 -20.75 5.49
CA SER A 92 13.22 -20.11 6.42
C SER A 92 11.77 -20.25 5.93
N GLU A 93 10.79 -20.08 6.83
CA GLU A 93 9.37 -20.14 6.45
C GLU A 93 9.03 -19.10 5.37
N ALA A 94 9.52 -17.86 5.48
CA ALA A 94 9.31 -16.84 4.44
C ALA A 94 9.87 -17.25 3.06
N GLN A 95 10.96 -18.01 3.02
CA GLN A 95 11.52 -18.53 1.77
C GLN A 95 10.69 -19.71 1.25
N LYS A 96 10.16 -20.58 2.13
CA LYS A 96 9.22 -21.64 1.74
C LYS A 96 7.92 -21.06 1.18
N ASP A 97 7.37 -20.04 1.84
CA ASP A 97 6.18 -19.32 1.37
C ASP A 97 6.42 -18.69 0.00
N ALA A 98 7.58 -18.06 -0.21
CA ALA A 98 7.97 -17.56 -1.53
C ALA A 98 8.02 -18.67 -2.60
N MET A 99 8.52 -19.85 -2.24
CA MET A 99 8.55 -21.00 -3.15
C MET A 99 7.14 -21.52 -3.44
N VAL A 100 6.29 -21.70 -2.44
CA VAL A 100 4.90 -22.15 -2.61
C VAL A 100 4.10 -21.17 -3.45
N ASN A 101 4.16 -19.88 -3.11
CA ASN A 101 3.47 -18.82 -3.86
C ASN A 101 3.93 -18.77 -5.32
N SER A 102 5.21 -19.01 -5.60
CA SER A 102 5.72 -19.04 -6.98
C SER A 102 5.11 -20.17 -7.84
N MET A 103 4.53 -21.20 -7.22
CA MET A 103 3.90 -22.31 -7.94
C MET A 103 2.41 -22.10 -8.18
N THR A 104 1.74 -21.38 -7.28
CA THR A 104 0.28 -21.27 -7.24
C THR A 104 -0.24 -19.92 -7.69
N LYS A 105 0.59 -18.87 -7.61
CA LYS A 105 0.22 -17.50 -7.94
C LYS A 105 0.78 -17.08 -9.28
N ARG A 106 0.03 -16.26 -10.00
CA ARG A 106 0.47 -15.63 -11.25
C ARG A 106 1.65 -14.67 -11.04
N LEU A 107 1.69 -13.98 -9.92
CA LEU A 107 2.76 -13.05 -9.56
C LEU A 107 3.21 -13.28 -8.11
N THR A 108 4.51 -13.47 -7.94
CA THR A 108 5.14 -13.55 -6.61
C THR A 108 6.26 -12.53 -6.52
N ILE A 109 6.19 -11.65 -5.52
CA ILE A 109 7.23 -10.67 -5.22
C ILE A 109 7.97 -11.13 -3.96
N VAL A 110 9.28 -11.37 -4.08
CA VAL A 110 10.14 -11.76 -2.97
C VAL A 110 11.01 -10.58 -2.57
N GLN A 111 10.78 -10.03 -1.39
CA GLN A 111 11.54 -8.91 -0.83
C GLN A 111 12.30 -9.34 0.43
N GLY A 112 13.50 -8.79 0.61
CA GLY A 112 14.27 -9.00 1.84
C GLY A 112 15.50 -8.10 1.94
N PRO A 113 16.00 -7.81 3.16
CA PRO A 113 17.27 -7.11 3.39
C PRO A 113 18.47 -7.71 2.62
N PRO A 114 19.61 -7.00 2.50
CA PRO A 114 20.82 -7.59 1.94
C PRO A 114 21.26 -8.82 2.75
N GLY A 115 21.73 -9.86 2.07
CA GLY A 115 22.20 -11.10 2.71
C GLY A 115 21.12 -12.13 3.08
N THR A 116 19.81 -11.87 2.91
CA THR A 116 18.73 -12.81 3.28
C THR A 116 18.47 -13.95 2.28
N GLY A 117 19.44 -14.22 1.38
CA GLY A 117 19.37 -15.36 0.47
C GLY A 117 18.43 -15.22 -0.73
N LYS A 118 18.01 -14.01 -1.14
CA LYS A 118 17.13 -13.78 -2.31
C LYS A 118 17.58 -14.54 -3.57
N THR A 119 18.86 -14.43 -3.92
CA THR A 119 19.46 -15.15 -5.05
C THR A 119 19.44 -16.66 -4.86
N HIS A 120 19.64 -17.14 -3.63
CA HIS A 120 19.54 -18.56 -3.34
C HIS A 120 18.09 -19.05 -3.46
N THR A 121 17.12 -18.26 -3.00
CA THR A 121 15.69 -18.56 -3.12
C THR A 121 15.26 -18.58 -4.59
N SER A 122 15.71 -17.64 -5.42
CA SER A 122 15.38 -17.63 -6.85
C SER A 122 15.92 -18.87 -7.57
N VAL A 123 17.16 -19.28 -7.31
CA VAL A 123 17.74 -20.52 -7.86
C VAL A 123 16.90 -21.74 -7.46
N ARG A 124 16.46 -21.84 -6.20
CA ARG A 124 15.59 -22.95 -5.75
C ARG A 124 14.24 -22.96 -6.46
N ILE A 125 13.60 -21.79 -6.60
CA ILE A 125 12.33 -21.64 -7.33
C ILE A 125 12.50 -22.12 -8.77
N ILE A 126 13.49 -21.60 -9.49
CA ILE A 126 13.74 -21.95 -10.89
C ILE A 126 14.07 -23.45 -11.02
N ALA A 127 14.90 -23.99 -10.13
CA ALA A 127 15.25 -25.41 -10.16
C ALA A 127 14.01 -26.31 -9.96
N MET A 128 13.14 -25.97 -9.02
CA MET A 128 11.87 -26.67 -8.79
C MET A 128 10.92 -26.54 -9.99
N TRP A 129 10.81 -25.35 -10.60
CA TRP A 129 10.03 -25.13 -11.82
C TRP A 129 10.49 -26.02 -12.97
N VAL A 130 11.79 -26.17 -13.17
CA VAL A 130 12.35 -27.03 -14.23
C VAL A 130 12.19 -28.51 -13.88
N LYS A 131 12.55 -28.90 -12.66
CA LYS A 131 12.72 -30.31 -12.29
C LYS A 131 11.42 -30.98 -11.89
N THR A 132 10.58 -30.31 -11.12
CA THR A 132 9.34 -30.89 -10.58
C THR A 132 8.16 -30.47 -11.44
N LEU A 133 7.99 -29.16 -11.69
CA LEU A 133 6.85 -28.65 -12.48
C LEU A 133 7.02 -28.78 -14.00
N LYS A 134 8.21 -29.19 -14.46
CA LYS A 134 8.56 -29.42 -15.88
C LYS A 134 8.36 -28.20 -16.79
N TYR A 135 8.42 -26.98 -16.26
CA TYR A 135 8.31 -25.77 -17.06
C TYR A 135 9.51 -25.56 -17.98
N LYS A 136 9.27 -25.51 -19.29
CA LYS A 136 10.24 -25.14 -20.33
C LYS A 136 9.53 -24.52 -21.55
N PRO A 137 10.10 -23.48 -22.21
CA PRO A 137 11.30 -22.72 -21.81
C PRO A 137 11.00 -21.74 -20.65
N LEU A 138 12.03 -21.41 -19.86
CA LEU A 138 11.98 -20.39 -18.81
C LEU A 138 12.87 -19.20 -19.18
N LEU A 139 12.37 -17.98 -18.96
CA LEU A 139 13.17 -16.75 -19.05
C LEU A 139 13.58 -16.31 -17.65
N VAL A 140 14.87 -16.15 -17.44
CA VAL A 140 15.45 -15.60 -16.22
C VAL A 140 16.29 -14.39 -16.61
N THR A 141 16.05 -13.24 -15.97
CA THR A 141 16.73 -11.99 -16.28
C THR A 141 17.11 -11.23 -15.01
N SER A 142 18.11 -10.36 -15.10
CA SER A 142 18.56 -9.49 -14.02
C SER A 142 19.15 -8.20 -14.59
N GLU A 143 19.26 -7.16 -13.75
CA GLU A 143 19.78 -5.84 -14.15
C GLU A 143 21.30 -5.82 -14.33
N CYS A 144 22.04 -6.79 -13.77
CA CYS A 144 23.49 -6.86 -13.89
C CYS A 144 23.99 -8.28 -14.17
N ASN A 145 25.09 -8.36 -14.93
CA ASN A 145 25.68 -9.64 -15.33
C ASN A 145 26.12 -10.49 -14.13
N ILE A 146 26.66 -9.87 -13.06
CA ILE A 146 27.08 -10.59 -11.85
C ILE A 146 25.91 -11.36 -11.23
N ALA A 147 24.70 -10.81 -11.23
CA ALA A 147 23.52 -11.51 -10.72
C ALA A 147 23.09 -12.64 -11.66
N VAL A 148 23.19 -12.44 -12.97
CA VAL A 148 22.95 -13.50 -13.98
C VAL A 148 23.91 -14.66 -13.77
N ASP A 149 25.20 -14.39 -13.62
CA ASP A 149 26.25 -15.41 -13.42
C ASP A 149 25.99 -16.20 -12.12
N ASN A 150 25.69 -15.51 -11.02
CA ASN A 150 25.37 -16.15 -9.74
C ASN A 150 24.17 -17.10 -9.84
N ILE A 151 23.13 -16.70 -10.59
CA ILE A 151 21.95 -17.53 -10.81
C ILE A 151 22.32 -18.71 -11.72
N ALA A 152 23.02 -18.47 -12.82
CA ALA A 152 23.43 -19.51 -13.78
C ALA A 152 24.30 -20.58 -13.10
N GLU A 153 25.33 -20.19 -12.36
CA GLU A 153 26.14 -21.12 -11.59
C GLU A 153 25.31 -21.87 -10.53
N GLY A 154 24.39 -21.17 -9.86
CA GLY A 154 23.48 -21.78 -8.90
C GLY A 154 22.60 -22.86 -9.52
N LEU A 155 22.12 -22.64 -10.75
CA LEU A 155 21.32 -23.60 -11.51
C LEU A 155 22.13 -24.82 -11.94
N VAL A 156 23.36 -24.61 -12.45
CA VAL A 156 24.28 -25.70 -12.79
C VAL A 156 24.59 -26.55 -11.56
N ARG A 157 24.92 -25.93 -10.42
CA ARG A 157 25.13 -26.64 -9.13
C ARG A 157 23.88 -27.39 -8.68
N SER A 158 22.70 -26.86 -9.01
CA SER A 158 21.42 -27.51 -8.73
C SER A 158 21.05 -28.57 -9.75
N GLY A 159 21.89 -28.86 -10.75
CA GLY A 159 21.67 -29.87 -11.79
C GLY A 159 20.61 -29.48 -12.82
N VAL A 160 20.50 -28.18 -13.12
CA VAL A 160 19.72 -27.62 -14.23
C VAL A 160 20.70 -27.15 -15.29
N ASN A 161 20.67 -27.81 -16.45
CA ASN A 161 21.55 -27.54 -17.60
C ASN A 161 20.72 -27.21 -18.84
#